data_AF-A0A1G7QSE8-F1
#
_entry.id   AF-A0A1G7QSE8-F1
#
_cell.length_a   1.000
_cell.length_b   1.000
_cell.length_c   1.000
_cell.angle_alpha   90.00
_cell.angle_beta   90.00
_cell.angle_gamma   90.00
#
_symmetry.space_group_name_H-M   'P 1'
#
loop_
_entity.id
_entity.type
_entity.pdbx_description
1 polymer ?
#
loop_
_entity_poly.entity_id
_entity_poly.type
_entity_poly.pdbx_seq_one_letter_code
_entity_poly.pdbx_strand_id
1 'polypeptide(L)'
;MTFRARLTTGTLLSVLALTGAVACSSPSDQAPAIPTDTAAPAPDAGGQATDATREAFGQANQGALALVALGGLGTEKGVGEQVTGLAPELTTQGQALLDQVKQAATAAGVTLGDQLDAQQQALVADLQARSGQPFDTAWLQAAQALMQQARDAAQAVLADPNATPEAKAAAQEALRKLDALAGRVNAATSAAGATTPGAVDAGTGGQAAGSDDVLPVILAGSGLVLLGAGGVAAARTRTRADRS
;
A
#
# COMPACT_ATOMS: atom_id res chain seq x y z
N MET A 1 -9.39 -34.55 19.70
CA MET A 1 -8.51 -34.67 20.89
C MET A 1 -8.25 -33.26 21.41
N THR A 2 -8.83 -32.95 22.56
CA THR A 2 -8.88 -31.62 23.18
C THR A 2 -7.66 -31.44 24.06
N PHE A 3 -6.80 -30.45 23.81
CA PHE A 3 -5.75 -30.07 24.76
C PHE A 3 -6.07 -28.72 25.40
N ARG A 4 -6.31 -28.79 26.71
CA ARG A 4 -6.64 -27.68 27.61
C ARG A 4 -5.37 -26.96 28.07
N ALA A 5 -5.55 -25.67 28.28
CA ALA A 5 -4.64 -24.67 28.84
C ALA A 5 -3.87 -25.07 30.10
N ARG A 6 -2.73 -24.41 30.33
CA ARG A 6 -2.31 -23.87 31.65
C ARG A 6 -1.56 -22.54 31.47
N LEU A 7 -2.10 -21.49 32.10
CA LEU A 7 -1.41 -20.23 32.39
C LEU A 7 -0.35 -20.48 33.47
N THR A 8 0.79 -19.79 33.38
CA THR A 8 1.70 -19.61 34.51
C THR A 8 2.17 -18.17 34.58
N THR A 9 1.64 -17.47 35.58
CA THR A 9 2.10 -16.18 36.12
C THR A 9 3.46 -16.36 36.79
N GLY A 10 4.37 -15.39 36.63
CA GLY A 10 5.66 -15.39 37.34
C GLY A 10 6.32 -14.02 37.33
N THR A 11 5.87 -13.15 38.24
CA THR A 11 6.45 -11.85 38.58
C THR A 11 7.79 -12.04 39.30
N LEU A 12 8.85 -11.34 38.92
CA LEU A 12 10.02 -11.12 39.78
C LEU A 12 10.57 -9.70 39.55
N LEU A 13 10.21 -8.80 40.47
CA LEU A 13 10.93 -7.56 40.75
C LEU A 13 12.31 -7.91 41.32
N SER A 14 13.37 -7.23 40.88
CA SER A 14 14.66 -7.25 41.57
C SER A 14 15.18 -5.83 41.77
N VAL A 15 15.70 -5.64 42.97
CA VAL A 15 15.86 -4.40 43.72
C VAL A 15 17.25 -3.79 43.51
N LEU A 16 17.23 -2.46 43.49
CA LEU A 16 18.26 -1.46 43.81
C LEU A 16 19.49 -1.92 44.62
N ALA A 17 20.70 -1.54 44.17
CA ALA A 17 21.86 -1.34 45.05
C ALA A 17 22.68 -0.12 44.59
N LEU A 18 22.57 0.97 45.37
CA LEU A 18 23.48 2.12 45.37
C LEU A 18 24.74 1.78 46.21
N THR A 19 25.75 2.65 46.04
CA THR A 19 26.84 3.04 46.98
C THR A 19 28.20 2.35 46.87
N GLY A 20 29.24 3.18 46.67
CA GLY A 20 30.64 2.83 46.93
C GLY A 20 31.64 3.81 46.30
N ALA A 21 31.92 4.92 46.97
CA ALA A 21 33.00 5.86 46.64
C ALA A 21 34.28 5.59 47.48
N VAL A 22 35.40 6.16 47.01
CA VAL A 22 36.69 6.55 47.68
C VAL A 22 37.99 5.74 47.42
N ALA A 23 38.84 6.38 46.59
CA ALA A 23 40.25 6.78 46.75
C ALA A 23 41.40 5.76 47.03
N CYS A 24 42.46 5.82 46.21
CA CYS A 24 43.81 6.26 46.63
C CYS A 24 44.79 6.56 45.47
N SER A 25 45.68 7.51 45.75
CA SER A 25 46.59 8.34 44.94
C SER A 25 47.79 7.66 44.24
N SER A 26 48.31 8.28 43.17
CA SER A 26 49.71 8.78 43.08
C SER A 26 49.95 9.70 41.86
N PRO A 27 50.92 10.64 41.93
CA PRO A 27 51.04 11.79 41.03
C PRO A 27 52.10 11.60 39.94
N SER A 28 51.88 12.12 38.73
CA SER A 28 52.95 12.40 37.76
C SER A 28 52.48 13.45 36.75
N ASP A 29 53.23 14.55 36.73
CA ASP A 29 53.44 15.57 35.70
C ASP A 29 52.29 16.21 34.90
N GLN A 30 52.36 17.53 34.92
CA GLN A 30 51.50 18.51 34.31
C GLN A 30 51.91 18.77 32.84
N ALA A 31 50.96 18.67 31.92
CA ALA A 31 51.03 19.32 30.61
C ALA A 31 49.78 20.20 30.44
N PRO A 32 49.89 21.46 29.96
CA PRO A 32 48.73 22.32 29.76
C PRO A 32 47.93 21.84 28.53
N ALA A 33 46.75 21.27 28.75
CA ALA A 33 45.79 21.01 27.68
C ALA A 33 45.03 22.29 27.34
N ILE A 34 45.24 22.75 26.11
CA ILE A 34 44.51 23.79 25.38
C ILE A 34 43.01 23.42 25.40
N PRO A 35 42.05 24.35 25.60
CA PRO A 35 40.63 24.04 25.55
C PRO A 35 40.30 23.52 24.15
N THR A 36 40.06 22.22 24.05
CA THR A 36 39.67 21.58 22.80
C THR A 36 38.18 21.85 22.63
N ASP A 37 37.85 22.49 21.51
CA ASP A 37 36.51 22.68 21.01
C ASP A 37 35.65 21.43 21.23
N THR A 38 34.43 21.68 21.70
CA THR A 38 33.21 20.89 21.55
C THR A 38 33.36 19.75 20.55
N ALA A 39 33.61 18.54 21.05
CA ALA A 39 33.52 17.33 20.24
C ALA A 39 32.06 17.19 19.78
N ALA A 40 31.83 17.40 18.48
CA ALA A 40 30.61 16.95 17.82
C ALA A 40 30.41 15.45 18.11
N PRO A 41 29.16 14.98 18.28
CA PRO A 41 28.92 13.56 18.50
C PRO A 41 29.52 12.76 17.35
N ALA A 42 30.46 11.87 17.68
CA ALA A 42 31.02 10.94 16.72
C ALA A 42 29.88 10.04 16.20
N PRO A 43 29.80 9.78 14.89
CA PRO A 43 28.85 8.82 14.36
C PRO A 43 29.20 7.44 14.93
N ASP A 44 28.21 6.73 15.47
CA ASP A 44 28.33 5.36 15.95
C ASP A 44 28.96 4.46 14.87
N ALA A 45 30.27 4.22 14.99
CA ALA A 45 30.99 3.21 14.26
C ALA A 45 30.88 1.90 15.03
N GLY A 46 29.83 1.11 14.75
CA GLY A 46 29.51 -0.08 15.57
C GLY A 46 28.48 -1.07 15.03
N GLY A 47 28.47 -1.36 13.73
CA GLY A 47 28.18 -2.69 13.16
C GLY A 47 26.83 -3.40 13.37
N GLN A 48 25.83 -2.83 14.06
CA GLN A 48 24.51 -3.44 14.21
C GLN A 48 23.39 -2.47 13.81
N ALA A 49 22.42 -2.98 13.05
CA ALA A 49 21.23 -2.23 12.71
C ALA A 49 20.53 -1.71 13.98
N THR A 50 20.14 -0.43 13.95
CA THR A 50 19.34 0.18 15.00
C THR A 50 17.99 -0.53 15.13
N ASP A 51 17.34 -0.39 16.29
CA ASP A 51 16.01 -0.97 16.50
C ASP A 51 14.99 -0.45 15.48
N ALA A 52 15.08 0.84 15.12
CA ALA A 52 14.28 1.46 14.07
C ALA A 52 14.52 0.83 12.69
N THR A 53 15.79 0.56 12.33
CA THR A 53 16.13 -0.14 11.08
C THR A 53 15.58 -1.57 11.07
N ARG A 54 15.66 -2.28 12.20
CA ARG A 54 15.13 -3.65 12.33
C ARG A 54 13.61 -3.68 12.19
N GLU A 55 12.92 -2.73 12.82
CA GLU A 55 11.47 -2.59 12.73
C GLU A 55 11.02 -2.26 11.30
N ALA A 56 11.69 -1.32 10.64
CA ALA A 56 11.38 -0.95 9.26
C ALA A 56 11.51 -2.15 8.30
N PHE A 57 12.60 -2.93 8.40
CA PHE A 57 12.74 -4.15 7.61
C PHE A 57 11.70 -5.21 7.96
N GLY A 58 11.35 -5.35 9.25
CA GLY A 58 10.29 -6.24 9.71
C GLY A 58 8.93 -5.90 9.08
N GLN A 59 8.53 -4.63 9.13
CA GLN A 59 7.26 -4.17 8.55
C GLN A 59 7.24 -4.33 7.02
N ALA A 60 8.32 -3.97 6.33
CA ALA A 60 8.42 -4.14 4.88
C ALA A 60 8.33 -5.62 4.46
N ASN A 61 8.97 -6.50 5.22
CA ASN A 61 8.91 -7.95 5.01
C ASN A 61 7.49 -8.50 5.23
N GLN A 62 6.81 -8.09 6.30
CA GLN A 62 5.43 -8.49 6.56
C GLN A 62 4.47 -8.02 5.46
N GLY A 63 4.62 -6.77 4.98
CA GLY A 63 3.84 -6.28 3.85
C GLY A 63 4.08 -7.09 2.56
N ALA A 64 5.34 -7.42 2.28
CA ALA A 64 5.69 -8.24 1.12
C ALA A 64 5.11 -9.66 1.20
N LEU A 65 5.22 -10.32 2.36
CA LEU A 65 4.62 -11.63 2.61
C LEU A 65 3.11 -11.61 2.43
N ALA A 66 2.43 -10.57 2.94
CA ALA A 66 0.99 -10.42 2.79
C ALA A 66 0.56 -10.27 1.32
N LEU A 67 1.31 -9.51 0.52
CA LEU A 67 1.05 -9.37 -0.92
C LEU A 67 1.25 -10.70 -1.67
N VAL A 68 2.30 -11.46 -1.33
CA VAL A 68 2.54 -12.80 -1.92
C VAL A 68 1.41 -13.75 -1.56
N ALA A 69 1.01 -13.80 -0.29
CA ALA A 69 -0.05 -14.68 0.17
C ALA A 69 -1.41 -14.32 -0.46
N LEU A 70 -1.73 -13.02 -0.54
CA LEU A 70 -2.94 -12.55 -1.17
C LEU A 70 -2.95 -12.85 -2.67
N GLY A 71 -1.82 -12.64 -3.36
CA GLY A 71 -1.66 -12.98 -4.76
C GLY A 71 -1.87 -14.48 -5.02
N GLY A 72 -1.21 -15.35 -4.24
CA GLY A 72 -1.41 -16.80 -4.35
C GLY A 72 -2.86 -17.21 -4.15
N LEU A 73 -3.52 -16.66 -3.13
CA LEU A 73 -4.93 -16.93 -2.86
C LEU A 73 -5.85 -16.46 -4.00
N GLY A 74 -5.56 -15.29 -4.59
CA GLY A 74 -6.29 -14.77 -5.74
C GLY A 74 -6.13 -15.65 -6.98
N THR A 75 -4.95 -16.22 -7.21
CA THR A 75 -4.70 -17.15 -8.30
C THR A 75 -5.43 -18.48 -8.09
N GLU A 76 -5.50 -18.98 -6.86
CA GLU A 76 -6.13 -20.25 -6.55
C GLU A 76 -7.67 -20.18 -6.55
N LYS A 77 -8.23 -19.08 -6.05
CA LYS A 77 -9.66 -18.97 -5.75
C LYS A 77 -10.42 -17.92 -6.55
N GLY A 78 -9.71 -17.01 -7.22
CA GLY A 78 -10.31 -15.94 -8.01
C GLY A 78 -11.07 -16.50 -9.19
N VAL A 79 -12.26 -15.95 -9.44
CA VAL A 79 -13.09 -16.35 -10.60
C VAL A 79 -13.36 -15.17 -11.54
N GLY A 80 -13.38 -13.94 -11.03
CA GLY A 80 -13.51 -12.73 -11.82
C GLY A 80 -12.22 -12.39 -12.56
N GLU A 81 -12.35 -11.87 -13.79
CA GLU A 81 -11.23 -11.43 -14.64
C GLU A 81 -10.31 -10.42 -13.94
N GLN A 82 -10.89 -9.60 -13.05
CA GLN A 82 -10.15 -8.62 -12.25
C GLN A 82 -9.16 -9.30 -11.30
N VAL A 83 -9.60 -10.34 -10.59
CA VAL A 83 -8.77 -11.03 -9.60
C VAL A 83 -7.77 -11.93 -10.31
N THR A 84 -8.19 -12.67 -11.34
CA THR A 84 -7.29 -13.56 -12.09
C THR A 84 -6.22 -12.81 -12.87
N GLY A 85 -6.50 -11.59 -13.32
CA GLY A 85 -5.51 -10.70 -13.95
C GLY A 85 -4.53 -10.07 -12.95
N LEU A 86 -5.00 -9.66 -11.76
CA LEU A 86 -4.17 -8.95 -10.78
C LEU A 86 -3.37 -9.89 -9.86
N ALA A 87 -3.91 -11.05 -9.51
CA ALA A 87 -3.31 -11.94 -8.52
C ALA A 87 -1.88 -12.40 -8.87
N PRO A 88 -1.55 -12.74 -10.14
CA PRO A 88 -0.16 -13.05 -10.52
C PRO A 88 0.76 -11.83 -10.38
N GLU A 89 0.28 -10.63 -10.68
CA GLU A 89 1.06 -9.41 -10.52
C GLU A 89 1.34 -9.08 -9.05
N LEU A 90 0.36 -9.29 -8.16
CA LEU A 90 0.53 -9.13 -6.71
C LEU A 90 1.58 -10.11 -6.18
N THR A 91 1.51 -11.37 -6.60
CA THR A 91 2.50 -12.39 -6.23
C THR A 91 3.90 -11.99 -6.69
N THR A 92 4.04 -11.61 -7.97
CA THR A 92 5.33 -11.24 -8.58
C THR A 92 5.94 -10.02 -7.88
N GLN A 93 5.14 -8.97 -7.66
CA GLN A 93 5.62 -7.75 -7.01
C GLN A 93 5.91 -7.97 -5.52
N GLY A 94 5.09 -8.76 -4.83
CA GLY A 94 5.32 -9.16 -3.45
C GLY A 94 6.63 -9.94 -3.31
N GLN A 95 6.91 -10.89 -4.20
CA GLN A 95 8.16 -11.65 -4.20
C GLN A 95 9.37 -10.75 -4.48
N ALA A 96 9.29 -9.91 -5.52
CA ALA A 96 10.36 -8.96 -5.82
C ALA A 96 10.65 -8.00 -4.66
N LEU A 97 9.61 -7.56 -3.94
CA LEU A 97 9.78 -6.74 -2.73
C LEU A 97 10.39 -7.56 -1.59
N LEU A 98 9.93 -8.79 -1.37
CA LEU A 98 10.43 -9.68 -0.33
C LEU A 98 11.92 -9.95 -0.51
N ASP A 99 12.36 -10.26 -1.74
CA ASP A 99 13.76 -10.52 -2.06
C ASP A 99 14.64 -9.28 -1.83
N GLN A 100 14.16 -8.10 -2.26
CA GLN A 100 14.85 -6.84 -2.03
C GLN A 100 14.99 -6.52 -0.53
N VAL A 101 13.91 -6.71 0.23
CA VAL A 101 13.90 -6.48 1.69
C VAL A 101 14.84 -7.45 2.39
N LYS A 102 14.82 -8.74 2.03
CA LYS A 102 15.73 -9.76 2.58
C LYS A 102 17.19 -9.47 2.28
N GLN A 103 17.50 -9.06 1.06
CA GLN A 103 18.86 -8.69 0.67
C GLN A 103 19.36 -7.49 1.46
N ALA A 104 18.54 -6.44 1.57
CA ALA A 104 18.87 -5.23 2.32
C ALA A 104 19.02 -5.50 3.83
N ALA A 105 18.11 -6.29 4.41
CA ALA A 105 18.17 -6.69 5.81
C ALA A 105 19.42 -7.52 6.11
N THR A 106 19.79 -8.47 5.25
CA THR A 106 21.01 -9.27 5.39
C THR A 106 22.26 -8.39 5.37
N ALA A 107 22.33 -7.43 4.45
CA ALA A 107 23.43 -6.47 4.38
C ALA A 107 23.52 -5.59 5.65
N ALA A 108 22.39 -5.34 6.30
CA ALA A 108 22.31 -4.61 7.57
C ALA A 108 22.46 -5.50 8.81
N GLY A 109 22.68 -6.82 8.66
CA GLY A 109 22.79 -7.76 9.78
C GLY A 109 21.46 -8.05 10.50
N VAL A 110 20.32 -7.81 9.85
CA VAL A 110 18.97 -8.06 10.37
C VAL A 110 18.45 -9.40 9.86
N THR A 111 17.97 -10.25 10.77
CA THR A 111 17.23 -11.47 10.43
C THR A 111 15.74 -11.16 10.37
N LEU A 112 15.08 -11.60 9.30
CA LEU A 112 13.65 -11.44 9.09
C LEU A 112 12.92 -12.77 9.22
N GLY A 113 11.68 -12.72 9.68
CA GLY A 113 10.81 -13.89 9.73
C GLY A 113 10.15 -14.15 8.37
N ASP A 114 9.84 -15.41 8.07
CA ASP A 114 9.19 -15.81 6.81
C ASP A 114 7.69 -16.08 6.96
N GLN A 115 7.12 -15.78 8.13
CA GLN A 115 5.72 -16.02 8.44
C GLN A 115 4.93 -14.71 8.47
N LEU A 116 3.70 -14.79 7.95
CA LEU A 116 2.68 -13.76 8.14
C LEU A 116 2.41 -13.54 9.62
N ASP A 117 2.10 -12.30 10.00
CA ASP A 117 1.61 -12.00 11.35
C ASP A 117 0.18 -12.53 11.59
N ALA A 118 -0.28 -12.48 12.84
CA ALA A 118 -1.58 -13.02 13.22
C ALA A 118 -2.76 -12.32 12.51
N GLN A 119 -2.66 -11.02 12.23
CA GLN A 119 -3.71 -10.26 11.56
C GLN A 119 -3.80 -10.67 10.08
N GLN A 120 -2.66 -10.80 9.42
CA GLN A 120 -2.57 -11.25 8.03
C GLN A 120 -3.02 -12.71 7.88
N GLN A 121 -2.65 -13.58 8.82
CA GLN A 121 -3.14 -14.97 8.85
C GLN A 121 -4.66 -15.02 8.99
N ALA A 122 -5.24 -14.21 9.86
CA ALA A 122 -6.70 -14.13 10.03
C ALA A 122 -7.40 -13.62 8.76
N LEU A 123 -6.81 -12.62 8.09
CA LEU A 123 -7.31 -12.12 6.81
C LEU A 123 -7.29 -13.22 5.73
N VAL A 124 -6.17 -13.94 5.59
CA VAL A 124 -6.06 -15.05 4.64
C VAL A 124 -7.08 -16.14 4.95
N ALA A 125 -7.28 -16.49 6.23
CA ALA A 125 -8.26 -17.49 6.64
C ALA A 125 -9.72 -17.07 6.33
N ASP A 126 -10.08 -15.80 6.58
CA ASP A 126 -11.41 -15.27 6.22
C ASP A 126 -11.64 -15.32 4.71
N LEU A 127 -10.65 -14.93 3.91
CA LEU A 127 -10.75 -14.99 2.46
C LEU A 127 -10.84 -16.44 1.96
N GLN A 128 -10.08 -17.37 2.54
CA GLN A 128 -10.14 -18.80 2.20
C GLN A 128 -11.54 -19.40 2.43
N ALA A 129 -12.28 -18.92 3.41
CA ALA A 129 -13.65 -19.36 3.69
C ALA A 129 -14.69 -18.87 2.65
N ARG A 130 -14.34 -17.87 1.84
CA ARG A 130 -15.22 -17.30 0.79
C ARG A 130 -14.90 -17.91 -0.56
N SER A 131 -15.87 -17.96 -1.48
CA SER A 131 -15.65 -18.42 -2.87
C SER A 131 -16.50 -17.64 -3.86
N GLY A 132 -16.12 -17.65 -5.14
CA GLY A 132 -16.86 -16.97 -6.20
C GLY A 132 -16.86 -15.45 -6.06
N GLN A 133 -17.93 -14.78 -6.47
CA GLN A 133 -18.03 -13.32 -6.42
C GLN A 133 -17.84 -12.72 -5.00
N PRO A 134 -18.35 -13.32 -3.90
CA PRO A 134 -18.03 -12.87 -2.53
C PRO A 134 -16.55 -12.93 -2.19
N PHE A 135 -15.81 -13.91 -2.73
CA PHE A 135 -14.36 -13.98 -2.59
C PHE A 135 -13.71 -12.83 -3.34
N ASP A 136 -14.03 -12.65 -4.63
CA ASP A 136 -13.39 -11.63 -5.46
C ASP A 136 -13.58 -10.21 -4.88
N THR A 137 -14.78 -9.92 -4.37
CA THR A 137 -15.10 -8.63 -3.75
C THR A 137 -14.28 -8.42 -2.47
N ALA A 138 -14.22 -9.42 -1.59
CA ALA A 138 -13.45 -9.34 -0.35
C ALA A 138 -11.94 -9.28 -0.63
N TRP A 139 -11.46 -9.99 -1.66
CA TRP A 139 -10.08 -10.00 -2.09
C TRP A 139 -9.63 -8.62 -2.59
N LEU A 140 -10.43 -7.94 -3.42
CA LEU A 140 -10.13 -6.58 -3.89
C LEU A 140 -10.09 -5.57 -2.75
N GLN A 141 -10.97 -5.72 -1.76
CA GLN A 141 -10.95 -4.88 -0.54
C GLN A 141 -9.70 -5.14 0.30
N ALA A 142 -9.33 -6.41 0.47
CA ALA A 142 -8.11 -6.81 1.19
C ALA A 142 -6.84 -6.28 0.51
N ALA A 143 -6.78 -6.35 -0.82
CA ALA A 143 -5.67 -5.79 -1.61
C ALA A 143 -5.52 -4.28 -1.35
N GLN A 144 -6.62 -3.52 -1.38
CA GLN A 144 -6.61 -2.09 -1.11
C GLN A 144 -6.15 -1.78 0.32
N ALA A 145 -6.68 -2.50 1.31
CA ALA A 145 -6.32 -2.32 2.71
C ALA A 145 -4.84 -2.59 2.97
N LEU A 146 -4.30 -3.69 2.43
CA LEU A 146 -2.87 -4.03 2.59
C LEU A 146 -1.96 -3.02 1.89
N MET A 147 -2.33 -2.55 0.70
CA MET A 147 -1.55 -1.51 0.02
C MET A 147 -1.59 -0.17 0.78
N GLN A 148 -2.73 0.18 1.39
CA GLN A 148 -2.83 1.38 2.20
C GLN A 148 -1.94 1.28 3.44
N GLN A 149 -2.04 0.16 4.17
CA GLN A 149 -1.19 -0.11 5.33
C GLN A 149 0.30 -0.07 4.97
N ALA A 150 0.69 -0.64 3.83
CA ALA A 150 2.07 -0.59 3.36
C ALA A 150 2.52 0.83 3.01
N ARG A 151 1.63 1.68 2.45
CA ARG A 151 1.91 3.09 2.18
C ARG A 151 2.06 3.90 3.46
N ASP A 152 1.20 3.69 4.44
CA ASP A 152 1.26 4.37 5.73
C ASP A 152 2.56 4.02 6.48
N ALA A 153 2.97 2.75 6.45
CA ALA A 153 4.24 2.30 7.00
C ALA A 153 5.44 2.96 6.29
N ALA A 154 5.43 3.01 4.95
CA ALA A 154 6.49 3.67 4.20
C ALA A 154 6.53 5.18 4.49
N GLN A 155 5.39 5.86 4.59
CA GLN A 155 5.32 7.28 4.95
C GLN A 155 5.83 7.54 6.37
N ALA A 156 5.55 6.65 7.32
CA ALA A 156 6.08 6.74 8.69
C ALA A 156 7.62 6.68 8.70
N VAL A 157 8.22 5.79 7.91
CA VAL A 157 9.69 5.71 7.75
C VAL A 157 10.26 7.01 7.15
N LEU A 158 9.56 7.64 6.21
CA LEU A 158 10.00 8.92 5.64
C LEU A 158 9.88 10.08 6.62
N ALA A 159 8.85 10.06 7.47
CA ALA A 159 8.61 11.08 8.48
C ALA A 159 9.54 10.96 9.70
N ASP A 160 10.11 9.79 9.95
CA ASP A 160 11.05 9.57 11.06
C ASP A 160 12.40 10.29 10.80
N PRO A 161 12.78 11.27 11.65
CA PRO A 161 14.07 11.93 11.53
C PRO A 161 15.25 10.98 11.78
N ASN A 162 15.05 9.89 12.53
CA ASN A 162 16.09 8.91 12.87
C ASN A 162 16.20 7.76 11.87
N ALA A 163 15.29 7.67 10.91
CA ALA A 163 15.37 6.64 9.88
C ALA A 163 16.61 6.86 8.98
N THR A 164 17.36 5.77 8.78
CA THR A 164 18.57 5.74 7.94
C THR A 164 18.25 6.15 6.49
N PRO A 165 19.22 6.72 5.75
CA PRO A 165 19.05 7.05 4.32
C PRO A 165 18.57 5.85 3.48
N GLU A 166 19.07 4.66 3.77
CA GLU A 166 18.72 3.41 3.09
C GLU A 166 17.26 3.03 3.34
N ALA A 167 16.80 3.13 4.59
CA ALA A 167 15.39 2.89 4.94
C ALA A 167 14.46 3.90 4.24
N LYS A 168 14.86 5.17 4.15
CA LYS A 168 14.10 6.20 3.41
C LYS A 168 14.07 5.92 1.91
N ALA A 169 15.19 5.49 1.32
CA ALA A 169 15.24 5.10 -0.10
C ALA A 169 14.36 3.86 -0.38
N ALA A 170 14.39 2.86 0.51
CA ALA A 170 13.52 1.69 0.41
C ALA A 170 12.04 2.06 0.54
N ALA A 171 11.69 2.97 1.46
CA ALA A 171 10.33 3.47 1.61
C ALA A 171 9.84 4.24 0.36
N GLN A 172 10.69 5.09 -0.23
CA GLN A 172 10.37 5.77 -1.49
C GLN A 172 10.13 4.79 -2.64
N GLU A 173 10.98 3.75 -2.76
CA GLU A 173 10.80 2.72 -3.77
C GLU A 173 9.52 1.91 -3.56
N ALA A 174 9.23 1.55 -2.31
CA ALA A 174 8.01 0.87 -1.95
C ALA A 174 6.77 1.70 -2.33
N LEU A 175 6.76 3.00 -2.04
CA LEU A 175 5.69 3.91 -2.45
C LEU A 175 5.48 3.92 -3.97
N ARG A 176 6.55 4.04 -4.77
CA ARG A 176 6.44 4.01 -6.24
C ARG A 176 5.80 2.72 -6.75
N LYS A 177 6.22 1.57 -6.22
CA LYS A 177 5.65 0.26 -6.59
C LYS A 177 4.20 0.13 -6.14
N LEU A 178 3.88 0.56 -4.91
CA LEU A 178 2.54 0.53 -4.35
C LEU A 178 1.57 1.44 -5.13
N ASP A 179 2.02 2.61 -5.60
CA ASP A 179 1.21 3.51 -6.42
C ASP A 179 0.88 2.89 -7.79
N ALA A 180 1.86 2.27 -8.45
CA ALA A 180 1.64 1.56 -9.70
C ALA A 180 0.67 0.36 -9.53
N LEU A 181 0.78 -0.37 -8.42
CA LEU A 181 -0.13 -1.46 -8.08
C LEU A 181 -1.54 -0.95 -7.78
N ALA A 182 -1.65 0.11 -6.97
CA ALA A 182 -2.93 0.71 -6.61
C ALA A 182 -3.68 1.26 -7.83
N GLY A 183 -2.98 1.85 -8.81
CA GLY A 183 -3.59 2.28 -10.06
C GLY A 183 -4.30 1.15 -10.80
N ARG A 184 -3.66 -0.04 -10.87
CA ARG A 184 -4.25 -1.24 -11.50
C ARG A 184 -5.40 -1.83 -10.69
N VAL A 185 -5.28 -1.90 -9.36
CA VAL A 185 -6.36 -2.37 -8.47
C VAL A 185 -7.58 -1.44 -8.52
N ASN A 186 -7.38 -0.12 -8.57
CA ASN A 186 -8.47 0.85 -8.73
C ASN A 186 -9.17 0.72 -10.08
N ALA A 187 -8.41 0.52 -11.16
CA ALA A 187 -8.96 0.28 -12.49
C ALA A 187 -9.82 -1.01 -12.51
N ALA A 188 -9.31 -2.09 -11.92
CA ALA A 188 -10.03 -3.35 -11.81
C ALA A 188 -11.29 -3.23 -10.94
N THR A 189 -11.22 -2.53 -9.81
CA THR A 189 -12.38 -2.29 -8.93
C THR A 189 -13.45 -1.47 -9.64
N SER A 190 -13.06 -0.45 -10.40
CA SER A 190 -13.99 0.36 -11.20
C SER A 190 -14.66 -0.46 -12.32
N ALA A 191 -13.90 -1.32 -12.99
CA ALA A 191 -14.43 -2.23 -14.00
C ALA A 191 -15.43 -3.24 -13.41
N ALA A 192 -15.13 -3.82 -12.24
CA ALA A 192 -16.04 -4.71 -11.53
C ALA A 192 -17.35 -4.01 -11.10
N GLY A 193 -17.27 -2.72 -10.73
CA GLY A 193 -18.44 -1.89 -10.43
C GLY A 193 -19.30 -1.60 -11.66
N ALA A 194 -18.67 -1.34 -12.81
CA ALA A 194 -19.35 -1.05 -14.08
C ALA A 194 -20.10 -2.26 -14.67
N THR A 195 -19.66 -3.48 -14.36
CA THR A 195 -20.35 -4.72 -14.80
C THR A 195 -21.60 -5.06 -13.98
N THR A 196 -21.97 -4.27 -12.97
CA THR A 196 -23.25 -4.42 -12.25
C THR A 196 -24.40 -4.00 -13.17
N PRO A 197 -25.35 -4.90 -13.55
CA PRO A 197 -26.36 -4.60 -14.57
C PRO A 197 -27.35 -3.51 -14.16
N GLY A 198 -27.04 -2.27 -14.55
CA GLY A 198 -28.00 -1.20 -14.78
C GLY A 198 -27.90 -0.62 -16.20
N ALA A 199 -26.86 -0.99 -16.96
CA ALA A 199 -26.67 -0.58 -18.33
C ALA A 199 -27.08 -1.74 -19.24
N VAL A 200 -28.29 -1.64 -19.79
CA VAL A 200 -28.67 -2.41 -20.97
C VAL A 200 -27.62 -2.18 -22.06
N ASP A 201 -27.14 -3.28 -22.61
CA ASP A 201 -26.42 -3.32 -23.88
C ASP A 201 -27.42 -2.87 -24.96
N ALA A 202 -27.53 -1.55 -25.15
CA ALA A 202 -28.23 -0.97 -26.29
C ALA A 202 -27.36 -1.28 -27.51
N GLY A 203 -27.62 -2.45 -28.07
CA GLY A 203 -26.80 -3.12 -29.06
C GLY A 203 -26.28 -2.18 -30.14
N THR A 204 -25.05 -2.50 -30.56
CA THR A 204 -24.33 -1.93 -31.69
C THR A 204 -25.12 -2.07 -32.99
N GLY A 205 -26.10 -1.18 -33.18
CA GLY A 205 -26.76 -0.96 -34.46
C GLY A 205 -25.96 0.03 -35.30
N GLY A 206 -25.10 -0.50 -36.16
CA GLY A 206 -24.68 0.19 -37.39
C GLY A 206 -23.44 1.08 -37.29
N GLN A 207 -22.26 0.47 -37.46
CA GLN A 207 -21.14 1.13 -38.12
C GLN A 207 -20.78 0.27 -39.34
N ALA A 208 -21.45 0.52 -40.47
CA ALA A 208 -20.92 0.20 -41.78
C ALA A 208 -20.03 1.39 -42.16
N ALA A 209 -18.70 1.24 -42.18
CA ALA A 209 -17.92 0.85 -43.36
C ALA A 209 -18.20 1.80 -44.56
N GLY A 210 -17.25 2.59 -45.07
CA GLY A 210 -15.83 2.67 -44.76
C GLY A 210 -15.13 3.79 -45.54
N SER A 211 -13.84 3.90 -45.26
CA SER A 211 -12.71 4.32 -46.10
C SER A 211 -12.81 5.61 -46.94
N ASP A 212 -11.97 6.54 -46.53
CA ASP A 212 -11.11 7.43 -47.32
C ASP A 212 -11.66 8.25 -48.51
N ASP A 213 -11.38 9.55 -48.35
CA ASP A 213 -10.83 10.49 -49.33
C ASP A 213 -11.76 11.54 -49.98
N VAL A 214 -11.24 12.77 -49.88
CA VAL A 214 -11.52 14.01 -50.61
C VAL A 214 -12.91 14.68 -50.45
N LEU A 215 -12.84 15.94 -49.98
CA LEU A 215 -13.71 17.11 -50.30
C LEU A 215 -14.39 17.05 -51.69
N PRO A 216 -15.39 17.90 -52.01
CA PRO A 216 -16.41 18.60 -51.23
C PRO A 216 -17.83 18.22 -51.75
N VAL A 217 -18.92 18.68 -51.14
CA VAL A 217 -20.11 19.21 -51.86
C VAL A 217 -21.16 19.70 -50.87
N ILE A 218 -21.58 20.93 -51.12
CA ILE A 218 -22.66 21.68 -50.48
C ILE A 218 -24.00 21.21 -51.06
N LEU A 219 -24.98 20.89 -50.21
CA LEU A 219 -26.43 20.98 -50.49
C LEU A 219 -27.16 20.84 -49.13
N ALA A 220 -27.59 21.89 -48.44
CA ALA A 220 -28.74 22.73 -48.74
C ALA A 220 -30.02 21.94 -49.10
N GLY A 221 -31.00 21.93 -48.19
CA GLY A 221 -32.41 21.77 -48.58
C GLY A 221 -33.22 20.69 -47.84
N SER A 222 -33.73 21.06 -46.66
CA SER A 222 -35.16 21.08 -46.30
C SER A 222 -36.12 19.93 -46.68
N GLY A 223 -36.84 19.43 -45.67
CA GLY A 223 -38.27 19.09 -45.77
C GLY A 223 -38.70 17.89 -44.90
N LEU A 224 -39.30 18.09 -43.70
CA LEU A 224 -40.76 18.16 -43.40
C LEU A 224 -41.49 16.81 -43.72
N VAL A 225 -42.35 16.13 -42.94
CA VAL A 225 -43.38 16.40 -41.90
C VAL A 225 -43.77 15.01 -41.30
N LEU A 226 -44.13 14.80 -40.02
CA LEU A 226 -45.51 14.64 -39.47
C LEU A 226 -45.42 14.22 -37.98
N LEU A 227 -45.90 15.06 -37.03
CA LEU A 227 -47.23 15.03 -36.36
C LEU A 227 -47.37 13.85 -35.37
N GLY A 228 -47.68 13.97 -34.07
CA GLY A 228 -48.07 15.05 -33.16
C GLY A 228 -48.52 14.48 -31.79
N ALA A 229 -48.85 15.40 -30.86
CA ALA A 229 -49.39 15.26 -29.48
C ALA A 229 -48.37 15.10 -28.33
N GLY A 230 -48.27 15.98 -27.31
CA GLY A 230 -49.00 17.22 -26.99
C GLY A 230 -48.59 17.76 -25.59
N GLY A 231 -48.68 19.09 -25.41
CA GLY A 231 -48.68 19.81 -24.11
C GLY A 231 -47.30 20.23 -23.57
N VAL A 232 -46.66 21.34 -23.96
CA VAL A 232 -46.94 22.79 -23.83
C VAL A 232 -46.80 23.36 -22.40
N ALA A 233 -45.94 24.39 -22.31
CA ALA A 233 -45.85 25.51 -21.34
C ALA A 233 -44.63 25.45 -20.40
N ALA A 234 -43.83 26.50 -20.22
CA ALA A 234 -43.70 27.78 -20.90
C ALA A 234 -42.33 28.36 -20.50
N ALA A 235 -41.63 28.96 -21.45
CA ALA A 235 -40.43 29.73 -21.19
C ALA A 235 -40.75 31.01 -20.40
N ARG A 236 -39.84 31.46 -19.53
CA ARG A 236 -39.47 32.88 -19.50
C ARG A 236 -38.05 33.08 -19.01
N THR A 237 -37.26 33.57 -19.94
CA THR A 237 -35.90 34.05 -19.82
C THR A 237 -35.80 35.32 -18.98
N ARG A 238 -34.71 35.38 -18.22
CA ARG A 238 -33.75 36.49 -18.07
C ARG A 238 -34.15 37.77 -17.33
N THR A 239 -33.06 38.26 -16.73
CA THR A 239 -32.61 39.66 -16.60
C THR A 239 -33.03 40.46 -15.37
N ARG A 240 -32.07 40.52 -14.43
CA ARG A 240 -31.30 41.71 -13.99
C ARG A 240 -32.01 42.86 -13.28
N ALA A 241 -31.24 43.38 -12.31
CA ALA A 241 -31.23 44.75 -11.79
C ALA A 241 -32.38 45.10 -10.85
N ASP A 242 -32.24 45.96 -9.85
CA ASP A 242 -31.17 46.61 -9.06
C ASP A 242 -31.98 47.51 -8.10
N ARG A 243 -31.49 47.76 -6.88
CA ARG A 243 -31.95 48.80 -5.93
C ARG A 243 -33.37 48.74 -5.34
N SER A 244 -33.40 48.56 -4.02
CA SER A 244 -33.68 49.64 -3.06
C SER A 244 -32.89 49.38 -1.79
#